data_AF-A0A940TT81-F1
#
_entry.id   AF-A0A940TT81-F1
#
_cell.length_a   1.000
_cell.length_b   1.000
_cell.length_c   1.000
_cell.angle_alpha   90.00
_cell.angle_beta   90.00
_cell.angle_gamma   90.00
#
_symmetry.space_group_name_H-M   'P 1'
#
loop_
_entity.id
_entity.type
_entity.pdbx_description
1 polymer ?
#
loop_
_entity_poly.entity_id
_entity_poly.type
_entity_poly.pdbx_seq_one_letter_code
_entity_poly.pdbx_strand_id
1 'polypeptide(L)'
;MKIFLWIAFLILAAIAIFAVQNSSASMVTIKFLIWKFETSLVYTILGSIVLGIFLTLLFWIQRAIGTSLRKRELSKENRSGSS
;
A
#
# COMPACT_ATOMS: atom_id res chain seq x y z
N MET A 1 8.13 18.13 12.97
CA MET A 1 7.83 18.32 11.53
C MET A 1 9.07 18.31 10.64
N LYS A 2 10.08 19.17 10.84
CA LYS A 2 11.28 19.25 9.96
C LYS A 2 12.10 17.96 9.89
N ILE A 3 12.23 17.23 11.00
CA ILE A 3 12.97 15.95 11.04
C ILE A 3 12.37 14.90 10.09
N PHE A 4 11.04 14.85 9.97
CA PHE A 4 10.36 13.91 9.07
C PHE A 4 10.64 14.23 7.60
N LEU A 5 10.76 15.52 7.24
CA LEU A 5 11.12 15.93 5.88
C LEU A 5 12.55 15.52 5.53
N TRP A 6 13.49 15.64 6.46
CA TRP A 6 14.86 15.17 6.26
C TRP A 6 14.94 13.65 6.13
N ILE A 7 14.20 12.91 6.95
CA ILE A 7 14.11 11.45 6.86
C ILE A 7 13.49 11.04 5.52
N ALA A 8 12.38 11.66 5.12
CA ALA A 8 11.74 11.39 3.84
C ALA A 8 12.67 11.70 2.66
N PHE A 9 13.41 12.80 2.73
CA PHE A 9 14.42 13.14 1.72
C PHE A 9 15.52 12.09 1.63
N LEU A 10 16.08 11.64 2.76
CA LEU A 10 17.10 10.58 2.78
C LEU A 10 16.59 9.27 2.21
N ILE A 11 15.36 8.87 2.56
CA ILE A 11 14.72 7.67 2.00
C ILE A 11 14.56 7.81 0.48
N LEU A 12 14.06 8.96 0.01
CA LEU A 12 13.86 9.19 -1.41
C LEU A 12 15.19 9.19 -2.18
N ALA A 13 16.23 9.81 -1.63
CA ALA A 13 17.57 9.80 -2.20
C ALA A 13 18.14 8.37 -2.28
N ALA A 14 17.98 7.58 -1.21
CA ALA A 14 18.42 6.18 -1.19
C ALA A 14 17.69 5.34 -2.26
N ILE A 15 16.37 5.51 -2.41
CA ILE A 15 15.58 4.84 -3.45
C ILE A 15 16.06 5.24 -4.85
N ALA A 16 16.33 6.53 -5.08
CA ALA A 16 16.81 7.01 -6.38
C ALA A 16 18.18 6.42 -6.73
N ILE A 17 19.13 6.44 -5.76
CA ILE A 17 20.45 5.83 -5.93
C ILE A 17 20.32 4.33 -6.20
N PHE A 18 19.49 3.62 -5.43
CA PHE A 18 19.22 2.21 -5.63
C PHE A 18 18.68 1.93 -7.05
N ALA A 19 17.72 2.72 -7.52
CA ALA A 19 17.14 2.55 -8.85
C ALA A 19 18.17 2.73 -9.97
N VAL A 20 19.03 3.75 -9.87
CA VAL A 20 20.10 4.01 -10.85
C VAL A 20 21.16 2.92 -10.82
N GLN A 21 21.59 2.46 -9.63
CA GLN A 21 22.59 1.40 -9.53
C GLN A 21 22.08 0.06 -10.07
N ASN A 22 20.77 -0.21 -9.94
CA ASN A 22 20.16 -1.47 -10.36
C ASN A 22 19.50 -1.38 -11.75
N SER A 23 19.58 -0.25 -12.46
CA SER A 23 18.92 -0.09 -13.77
C SER A 23 19.56 -0.95 -14.86
N SER A 24 20.84 -1.30 -14.73
CA SER A 24 21.58 -2.14 -15.68
C SER A 24 21.84 -3.56 -15.15
N ALA A 25 21.28 -3.88 -13.98
CA ALA A 25 21.39 -5.22 -13.41
C ALA A 25 20.58 -6.24 -14.23
N SER A 26 20.99 -7.50 -14.18
CA SER A 26 20.25 -8.60 -14.80
C SER A 26 18.82 -8.68 -14.31
N MET A 27 17.92 -9.14 -15.18
CA MET A 27 16.52 -9.33 -14.83
C MET A 27 16.37 -10.37 -13.71
N VAL A 28 15.38 -10.13 -12.85
CA VAL A 28 14.95 -11.03 -11.78
C VAL A 28 13.79 -11.87 -12.29
N THR A 29 13.87 -13.17 -12.09
CA THR A 29 12.76 -14.09 -12.40
C THR A 29 11.87 -14.27 -11.17
N ILE A 30 10.61 -13.86 -11.28
CA ILE A 30 9.55 -14.13 -10.30
C ILE A 30 8.86 -15.43 -10.72
N LYS A 31 8.73 -16.39 -9.79
CA LYS A 31 8.00 -17.65 -10.01
C LYS A 31 6.88 -17.78 -8.98
N PHE A 32 5.68 -18.13 -9.44
CA PHE A 32 4.52 -18.36 -8.59
C PHE A 32 3.64 -19.48 -9.14
N LEU A 33 3.53 -20.60 -8.41
CA LEU A 33 2.91 -21.86 -8.85
C LEU A 33 3.39 -22.30 -10.26
N ILE A 34 2.62 -21.96 -11.30
CA ILE A 34 2.91 -22.28 -12.71
C ILE A 34 3.39 -21.07 -13.52
N TRP A 35 3.28 -19.87 -12.96
CA TRP A 35 3.61 -18.62 -13.63
C TRP A 35 5.07 -18.25 -13.38
N LYS A 36 5.73 -17.78 -14.44
CA LYS A 36 7.07 -17.21 -14.39
C LYS A 36 7.10 -15.90 -15.17
N PHE A 37 7.82 -14.92 -14.63
CA PHE A 37 7.95 -13.61 -15.26
C PHE A 37 9.31 -13.02 -14.95
N GLU A 38 9.92 -12.39 -15.94
CA GLU A 38 11.22 -11.74 -15.81
C GLU A 38 11.04 -10.24 -15.87
N THR A 39 11.62 -9.53 -14.90
CA THR A 39 11.53 -8.07 -14.83
C THR A 39 12.71 -7.52 -14.05
N SER A 40 12.92 -6.21 -14.07
CA SER A 40 13.98 -5.61 -13.26
C SER A 40 13.63 -5.69 -11.78
N LEU A 41 14.66 -5.73 -10.92
CA LEU A 41 14.50 -5.65 -9.47
C LEU A 41 13.73 -4.37 -9.07
N VAL A 42 14.02 -3.26 -9.76
CA VAL A 42 13.37 -1.97 -9.54
C VAL A 42 11.85 -2.07 -9.76
N TYR A 43 11.42 -2.61 -10.90
CA TYR A 43 9.99 -2.77 -11.20
C TYR A 43 9.32 -3.79 -10.28
N THR A 44 10.04 -4.82 -9.85
CA THR A 44 9.52 -5.79 -8.88
C THR A 44 9.15 -5.10 -7.57
N ILE A 45 10.09 -4.35 -6.99
CA ILE A 45 9.88 -3.65 -5.71
C ILE A 45 8.78 -2.60 -5.85
N LEU A 46 8.83 -1.78 -6.90
CA LEU A 46 7.83 -0.73 -7.13
C LEU A 46 6.43 -1.32 -7.30
N GLY A 47 6.31 -2.39 -8.08
CA GLY A 47 5.07 -3.14 -8.27
C GLY A 47 4.54 -3.74 -6.98
N SER A 48 5.40 -4.36 -6.15
CA SER A 48 4.99 -4.92 -4.86
C SER A 48 4.49 -3.86 -3.87
N ILE A 49 5.13 -2.68 -3.82
CA ILE A 49 4.68 -1.57 -2.96
C ILE A 49 3.30 -1.09 -3.40
N VAL A 50 3.12 -0.82 -4.69
CA VAL A 50 1.83 -0.37 -5.24
C VAL A 50 0.74 -1.41 -5.00
N LEU A 51 1.04 -2.69 -5.22
CA LEU A 51 0.10 -3.78 -4.99
C LEU A 51 -0.26 -3.92 -3.50
N GLY A 52 0.71 -3.79 -2.60
CA GLY A 52 0.47 -3.82 -1.16
C GLY A 52 -0.43 -2.67 -0.69
N ILE A 53 -0.21 -1.47 -1.21
CA ILE A 53 -1.09 -0.30 -0.97
C ILE A 53 -2.50 -0.60 -1.50
N PHE A 54 -2.60 -1.06 -2.75
CA PHE A 54 -3.88 -1.37 -3.40
C PHE A 54 -4.69 -2.40 -2.60
N LEU A 55 -4.06 -3.51 -2.20
CA LEU A 55 -4.70 -4.54 -1.37
C LEU A 55 -5.13 -3.99 -0.01
N THR A 56 -4.29 -3.17 0.62
CA THR A 56 -4.62 -2.55 1.91
C THR A 56 -5.85 -1.64 1.80
N LEU A 57 -5.93 -0.81 0.76
CA LEU A 57 -7.11 0.02 0.51
C LEU A 57 -8.36 -0.83 0.25
N LEU A 58 -8.23 -1.92 -0.51
CA LEU A 58 -9.33 -2.82 -0.82
C LEU A 58 -9.89 -3.50 0.43
N PHE A 59 -9.04 -3.96 1.34
CA PHE A 59 -9.53 -4.54 2.61
C PHE A 59 -10.07 -3.47 3.56
N TRP A 60 -9.47 -2.27 3.55
CA TRP A 60 -9.93 -1.17 4.38
C TRP A 60 -11.32 -0.67 3.98
N ILE A 61 -11.62 -0.57 2.67
CA ILE A 61 -12.94 -0.12 2.20
C ILE A 61 -14.06 -1.08 2.63
N GLN A 62 -13.82 -2.40 2.53
CA GLN A 62 -14.79 -3.41 2.96
C GLN A 62 -15.13 -3.26 4.46
N ARG A 63 -14.09 -3.04 5.29
CA ARG A 63 -14.27 -2.80 6.72
C ARG A 63 -14.98 -1.47 7.02
N ALA A 64 -14.63 -0.42 6.30
CA ALA A 64 -15.23 0.91 6.46
C ALA A 64 -16.75 0.88 6.15
N ILE A 65 -17.16 0.12 5.12
CA ILE A 65 -18.58 -0.01 4.76
C ILE A 65 -19.37 -0.68 5.90
N GLY A 66 -18.92 -1.84 6.39
CA GLY A 66 -19.64 -2.55 7.46
C GLY A 66 -19.74 -1.76 8.76
N THR A 67 -18.68 -1.04 9.13
CA THR A 67 -18.71 -0.17 10.32
C THR A 67 -19.64 1.04 10.16
N SER A 68 -19.77 1.60 8.95
CA SER A 68 -20.67 2.73 8.69
C SER A 68 -22.16 2.35 8.83
N LEU A 69 -22.54 1.15 8.39
CA LEU A 69 -23.91 0.64 8.50
C LEU A 69 -24.29 0.42 9.97
N ARG A 70 -23.40 -0.22 10.76
CA ARG A 70 -23.63 -0.43 12.19
C ARG A 70 -23.72 0.89 12.98
N LYS A 71 -22.93 1.90 12.59
CA LYS A 71 -22.99 3.24 13.20
C LYS A 71 -24.30 3.95 12.92
N ARG A 72 -24.91 3.74 11.75
CA ARG A 72 -26.25 4.26 11.41
C ARG A 72 -27.35 3.63 12.27
N GLU A 73 -27.27 2.33 12.54
CA GLU A 73 -28.25 1.63 13.36
C GLU A 73 -28.23 2.13 14.81
N LEU A 74 -27.03 2.20 15.41
CA LEU A 74 -26.85 2.72 16.77
C LEU A 74 -27.29 4.19 16.91
N SER A 75 -27.11 5.01 15.87
CA SER A 75 -27.56 6.41 15.90
C SER A 75 -29.08 6.56 15.78
N LYS A 76 -29.79 5.56 15.23
CA LYS A 76 -31.27 5.57 15.18
C LYS A 76 -31.85 5.17 16.52
N GLU A 77 -31.30 4.12 17.15
CA GLU A 77 -31.73 3.62 18.46
C GLU A 77 -31.54 4.66 19.58
N ASN A 78 -30.42 5.40 19.56
CA ASN A 78 -30.16 6.46 20.54
C ASN A 78 -31.11 7.66 20.42
N ARG A 79 -31.75 7.87 19.25
CA ARG A 79 -32.74 8.93 19.05
C ARG A 79 -34.16 8.50 19.43
N SER A 80 -34.46 7.20 19.42
CA SER A 80 -35.76 6.68 19.85
C SER A 80 -35.86 6.46 21.36
N GLY A 81 -34.73 6.28 22.06
CA GLY A 81 -34.70 6.10 23.52
C GLY A 81 -34.72 7.40 24.35
N SER A 82 -34.79 8.58 23.74
CA SER A 82 -34.84 9.88 24.44
C SER A 82 -36.18 10.63 24.31
N SER A 83 -37.22 9.96 23.80
CA SER A 83 -38.62 10.45 23.75
C SER A 83 -39.50 9.61 24.67
#